data_AF-A0A7C2AFY6-F1
#
_entry.id   AF-A0A7C2AFY6-F1
#
_cell.length_a   1.000
_cell.length_b   1.000
_cell.length_c   1.000
_cell.angle_alpha   90.00
_cell.angle_beta   90.00
_cell.angle_gamma   90.00
#
_symmetry.space_group_name_H-M   'P 1'
#
loop_
_entity.id
_entity.type
_entity.pdbx_description
1 polymer ?
#
loop_
_entity_poly.entity_id
_entity_poly.type
_entity_poly.pdbx_seq_one_letter_code
_entity_poly.pdbx_strand_id
1 'polypeptide(L)'
;MVETQLPSKILTTLTLAPLLPLLATWMLTEGFSKSPTLPPFFSKILPLILTLLSAVLAFFAYNAAKDEEPEWGESLVFKLVEGLALGYILLSIIFAAMVAVTYFAGL
;
A
#
# COMPACT_ATOMS: atom_id res chain seq x y z
N MET A 1 34.92 2.99 -10.48
CA MET A 1 34.02 2.81 -9.33
C MET A 1 32.61 2.93 -9.88
N VAL A 2 31.74 1.94 -9.67
CA VAL A 2 30.34 2.05 -10.05
C VAL A 2 29.68 2.98 -9.04
N GLU A 3 29.10 4.08 -9.50
CA GLU A 3 28.43 5.04 -8.63
C GLU A 3 27.21 4.37 -8.00
N THR A 4 27.16 4.33 -6.67
CA THR A 4 26.03 3.74 -5.95
C THR A 4 24.91 4.75 -5.95
N GLN A 5 23.96 4.61 -6.88
CA GLN A 5 22.79 5.47 -6.93
C GLN A 5 21.81 5.09 -5.81
N LEU A 6 21.43 6.06 -5.00
CA LEU A 6 20.41 5.89 -3.97
C LEU A 6 19.03 6.30 -4.53
N PRO A 7 17.94 5.73 -4.00
CA PRO A 7 16.59 6.16 -4.30
C PRO A 7 16.41 7.67 -4.09
N SER A 8 15.64 8.31 -4.97
CA SER A 8 15.29 9.71 -4.79
C SER A 8 14.45 9.92 -3.52
N LYS A 9 14.40 11.17 -3.05
CA LYS A 9 13.49 11.54 -1.95
C LYS A 9 12.03 11.29 -2.31
N ILE A 10 11.68 11.43 -3.59
CA ILE A 10 10.32 11.18 -4.09
C ILE A 10 10.01 9.69 -3.96
N LEU A 11 10.88 8.82 -4.48
CA LEU A 11 10.72 7.37 -4.39
C LEU A 11 10.66 6.89 -2.94
N THR A 12 11.54 7.43 -2.09
CA THR A 12 11.54 7.10 -0.65
C THR A 12 10.21 7.48 0.02
N THR A 13 9.67 8.66 -0.31
CA THR A 13 8.36 9.11 0.21
C THR A 13 7.23 8.22 -0.31
N LEU A 14 7.27 7.90 -1.61
CA LEU A 14 6.27 7.09 -2.28
C LEU A 14 6.29 5.62 -1.81
N THR A 15 7.44 5.14 -1.31
CA THR A 15 7.57 3.82 -0.67
C THR A 15 6.82 3.76 0.66
N LEU A 16 6.80 4.85 1.43
CA LEU A 16 6.11 4.91 2.72
C LEU A 16 4.63 5.31 2.59
N ALA A 17 4.27 6.04 1.53
CA ALA A 17 2.92 6.57 1.35
C ALA A 17 1.79 5.52 1.39
N PRO A 18 1.91 4.31 0.79
CA PRO A 18 0.87 3.28 0.83
C PRO A 18 0.59 2.74 2.25
N LEU A 19 1.56 2.83 3.15
CA LEU A 19 1.40 2.32 4.52
C LEU A 19 0.34 3.12 5.30
N LEU A 20 0.29 4.44 5.10
CA LEU A 20 -0.64 5.33 5.81
C LEU A 20 -2.13 4.96 5.59
N PRO A 21 -2.64 4.83 4.35
CA PRO A 21 -4.01 4.41 4.11
C PRO A 21 -4.30 2.98 4.58
N LEU A 22 -3.32 2.06 4.56
CA LEU A 22 -3.50 0.70 5.09
C LEU A 22 -3.66 0.72 6.62
N LEU A 23 -2.80 1.44 7.34
CA LEU A 23 -2.93 1.61 8.79
C LEU A 23 -4.25 2.28 9.16
N ALA A 24 -4.63 3.33 8.43
CA ALA A 24 -5.91 4.00 8.63
C ALA A 24 -7.09 3.04 8.38
N THR A 25 -7.03 2.21 7.33
CA THR A 25 -8.05 1.16 7.06
C THR A 25 -8.16 0.21 8.25
N TRP A 26 -7.04 -0.30 8.75
CA TRP A 26 -7.04 -1.22 9.89
C TRP A 26 -7.62 -0.56 11.15
N MET A 27 -7.24 0.69 11.45
CA MET A 27 -7.77 1.41 12.61
C MET A 27 -9.27 1.73 12.50
N LEU A 28 -9.70 2.21 11.33
CA LEU A 28 -11.09 2.60 11.08
C LEU A 28 -12.06 1.41 11.07
N THR A 29 -11.56 0.23 10.73
CA THR A 29 -12.31 -1.03 10.79
C THR A 29 -12.16 -1.73 12.15
N GLU A 30 -11.37 -1.16 13.07
CA GLU A 30 -11.00 -1.78 14.36
C GLU A 30 -10.45 -3.20 14.18
N GLY A 31 -9.58 -3.37 13.18
CA GLY A 31 -9.04 -4.66 12.78
C GLY A 31 -10.06 -5.57 12.09
N PHE A 32 -10.93 -4.99 11.26
CA PHE A 32 -12.02 -5.71 10.57
C PHE A 32 -13.05 -6.32 11.52
N SER A 33 -13.39 -5.63 12.61
CA SER A 33 -14.44 -6.02 13.54
C SER A 33 -15.80 -6.13 12.83
N LYS A 34 -16.62 -7.14 13.17
CA LYS A 34 -18.00 -7.28 12.66
C LYS A 34 -18.96 -6.23 13.21
N SER A 35 -18.62 -5.62 14.34
CA SER A 35 -19.42 -4.60 15.01
C SER A 35 -18.54 -3.39 15.35
N PRO A 36 -18.04 -2.65 14.31
CA PRO A 36 -17.19 -1.49 14.53
C PRO A 36 -17.99 -0.37 15.21
N THR A 37 -17.35 0.40 16.08
CA THR A 37 -18.01 1.49 16.81
C THR A 37 -18.24 2.72 15.93
N LEU A 38 -17.42 2.88 14.87
CA LEU A 38 -17.49 4.01 13.97
C LEU A 38 -18.66 3.92 12.98
N PRO A 39 -19.24 5.07 12.56
CA PRO A 39 -20.33 5.10 11.59
C PRO A 39 -19.98 4.38 10.28
N PRO A 40 -20.98 3.82 9.56
CA PRO A 40 -20.76 3.00 8.36
C PRO A 40 -19.88 3.63 7.28
N PHE A 41 -19.92 4.96 7.13
CA PHE A 41 -19.03 5.64 6.20
C PHE A 41 -17.56 5.42 6.56
N PHE A 42 -17.20 5.61 7.84
CA PHE A 42 -15.84 5.50 8.33
C PHE A 42 -15.39 4.04 8.53
N SER A 43 -16.30 3.12 8.85
CA SER A 43 -15.96 1.71 9.08
C SER A 43 -16.12 0.80 7.85
N LYS A 44 -16.76 1.26 6.77
CA LYS A 44 -17.02 0.43 5.57
C LYS A 44 -16.59 1.08 4.26
N ILE A 45 -17.06 2.30 3.98
CA ILE A 45 -16.86 2.96 2.68
C ILE A 45 -15.45 3.56 2.58
N LEU A 46 -15.06 4.38 3.54
CA LEU A 46 -13.76 5.03 3.57
C LEU A 46 -12.60 4.01 3.61
N PRO A 47 -12.65 2.93 4.40
CA PRO A 47 -11.61 1.88 4.37
C PRO A 47 -11.45 1.27 2.98
N LEU A 48 -12.54 1.00 2.25
CA LEU A 48 -12.44 0.51 0.88
C LEU A 48 -11.72 1.51 -0.04
N ILE A 49 -12.07 2.79 0.04
CA ILE A 49 -11.40 3.86 -0.73
C ILE A 49 -9.91 3.93 -0.38
N LEU A 50 -9.57 3.88 0.90
CA LEU A 50 -8.18 3.94 1.37
C LEU A 50 -7.37 2.74 0.90
N THR A 51 -7.92 1.52 0.93
CA THR A 51 -7.23 0.34 0.39
C THR A 51 -6.97 0.45 -1.10
N LEU A 52 -7.92 0.95 -1.89
CA LEU A 52 -7.71 1.19 -3.31
C LEU A 52 -6.66 2.27 -3.56
N LEU A 53 -6.69 3.36 -2.80
CA LEU A 53 -5.69 4.43 -2.86
C LEU A 53 -4.29 3.89 -2.53
N SER A 54 -4.16 3.04 -1.50
CA SER A 54 -2.91 2.36 -1.16
C SER A 54 -2.36 1.56 -2.36
N ALA A 55 -3.20 0.77 -3.02
CA ALA A 55 -2.80 -0.02 -4.18
C ALA A 55 -2.29 0.88 -5.32
N VAL A 56 -2.97 2.00 -5.59
CA VAL A 56 -2.56 2.97 -6.62
C VAL A 56 -1.22 3.62 -6.26
N LEU A 57 -1.02 4.05 -5.01
CA LEU A 57 0.25 4.63 -4.56
C LEU A 57 1.39 3.62 -4.65
N ALA A 58 1.13 2.37 -4.27
CA ALA A 58 2.11 1.29 -4.35
C ALA A 58 2.46 0.97 -5.81
N PHE A 59 1.48 1.01 -6.73
CA PHE A 59 1.74 0.87 -8.16
C PHE A 59 2.66 1.97 -8.69
N PHE A 60 2.46 3.23 -8.28
CA PHE A 60 3.39 4.30 -8.64
C PHE A 60 4.77 4.11 -8.03
N ALA A 61 4.87 3.67 -6.77
CA ALA A 61 6.15 3.37 -6.12
C ALA A 61 6.94 2.28 -6.88
N TYR A 62 6.25 1.24 -7.33
CA TYR A 62 6.83 0.16 -8.10
C TYR A 62 7.41 0.65 -9.44
N ASN A 63 6.64 1.42 -10.20
CA ASN A 63 7.12 1.95 -11.48
C ASN A 63 8.25 2.97 -11.29
N ALA A 64 8.14 3.85 -10.31
CA ALA A 64 9.20 4.81 -9.99
C ALA A 64 10.50 4.09 -9.55
N ALA A 65 10.41 2.98 -8.83
CA ALA A 65 11.58 2.18 -8.47
C ALA A 65 12.27 1.59 -9.70
N LYS A 66 11.49 1.09 -10.66
CA LYS A 66 12.01 0.57 -11.92
C LYS A 66 12.63 1.64 -12.80
N ASP A 67 12.02 2.83 -12.84
CA ASP A 67 12.51 3.95 -13.63
C ASP A 67 13.79 4.55 -13.05
N GLU A 68 13.97 4.51 -11.73
CA GLU A 68 15.17 5.00 -11.05
C GLU A 68 16.27 3.93 -10.89
N GLU A 69 16.01 2.65 -11.18
CA GLU A 69 16.98 1.57 -11.03
C GLU A 69 18.18 1.75 -11.99
N PRO A 70 19.44 1.61 -11.52
CA PRO A 70 20.61 1.78 -12.37
C PRO A 70 20.70 0.75 -13.50
N GLU A 71 20.93 1.22 -14.74
CA GLU A 71 21.01 0.35 -15.92
C GLU A 71 22.24 -0.57 -15.93
N TRP A 72 23.31 -0.19 -15.21
CA TRP A 72 24.57 -0.94 -15.15
C TRP A 72 24.61 -2.03 -14.07
N GLY A 73 23.49 -2.29 -13.39
CA GLY A 73 23.35 -3.43 -12.50
C GLY A 73 22.21 -3.28 -11.50
N GLU A 74 21.48 -4.38 -11.28
CA GLU A 74 20.41 -4.43 -10.29
C GLU A 74 20.93 -4.08 -8.89
N SER A 75 20.33 -3.08 -8.26
CA SER A 75 20.68 -2.66 -6.92
C SER A 75 19.67 -3.22 -5.93
N LEU A 76 20.16 -3.92 -4.91
CA LEU A 76 19.35 -4.58 -3.88
C LEU A 76 18.37 -3.61 -3.22
N VAL A 77 18.72 -2.32 -3.09
CA VAL A 77 17.83 -1.29 -2.52
C VAL A 77 16.58 -1.09 -3.38
N PHE A 78 16.71 -1.01 -4.71
CA PHE A 78 15.56 -0.84 -5.61
C PHE A 78 14.68 -2.10 -5.63
N LYS A 79 15.29 -3.30 -5.62
CA LYS A 79 14.52 -4.56 -5.49
C LYS A 79 13.74 -4.66 -4.18
N LEU A 80 14.28 -4.15 -3.07
CA LEU A 80 13.54 -4.06 -1.81
C LEU A 80 12.35 -3.10 -1.93
N VAL A 81 12.50 -1.95 -2.58
CA VAL A 81 11.39 -1.01 -2.82
C VAL A 81 10.32 -1.63 -3.72
N GLU A 82 10.71 -2.27 -4.81
CA GLU A 82 9.80 -3.00 -5.69
C GLU A 82 9.03 -4.10 -4.93
N GLY A 83 9.74 -4.89 -4.11
CA GLY A 83 9.15 -5.94 -3.29
C GLY A 83 8.16 -5.40 -2.25
N LEU A 84 8.49 -4.29 -1.58
CA LEU A 84 7.59 -3.61 -0.66
C LEU A 84 6.35 -3.09 -1.37
N ALA A 85 6.50 -2.48 -2.55
CA ALA A 85 5.39 -1.99 -3.36
C ALA A 85 4.44 -3.13 -3.76
N LEU A 86 4.97 -4.25 -4.25
CA LEU A 86 4.17 -5.45 -4.54
C LEU A 86 3.48 -5.99 -3.28
N GLY A 87 4.18 -5.99 -2.14
CA GLY A 87 3.60 -6.34 -0.84
C GLY A 87 2.42 -5.46 -0.45
N TYR A 88 2.52 -4.14 -0.64
CA TYR A 88 1.41 -3.22 -0.38
C TYR A 88 0.24 -3.42 -1.33
N ILE A 89 0.48 -3.72 -2.62
CA ILE A 89 -0.59 -4.06 -3.57
C ILE A 89 -1.33 -5.30 -3.10
N LEU A 90 -0.60 -6.37 -2.76
CA LEU A 90 -1.19 -7.61 -2.26
C LEU A 90 -1.98 -7.38 -0.96
N LEU A 91 -1.41 -6.64 -0.01
CA LEU A 91 -2.08 -6.32 1.24
C LEU A 91 -3.34 -5.47 1.04
N SER A 92 -3.30 -4.56 0.07
CA SER A 92 -4.47 -3.74 -0.31
C SER A 92 -5.59 -4.61 -0.88
N ILE A 93 -5.28 -5.62 -1.70
CA ILE A 93 -6.26 -6.60 -2.22
C ILE A 93 -6.86 -7.40 -1.06
N ILE A 94 -6.03 -7.89 -0.13
CA ILE A 94 -6.48 -8.62 1.05
C ILE A 94 -7.42 -7.76 1.89
N PHE A 95 -7.04 -6.51 2.19
CA PHE A 95 -7.86 -5.60 2.98
C PHE A 95 -9.17 -5.25 2.28
N ALA A 96 -9.15 -4.99 0.97
CA ALA A 96 -10.37 -4.74 0.20
C ALA A 96 -11.30 -5.96 0.24
N ALA A 97 -10.77 -7.17 0.10
CA ALA A 97 -11.54 -8.40 0.23
C ALA A 97 -12.13 -8.56 1.65
N MET A 98 -11.34 -8.29 2.70
CA MET A 98 -11.82 -8.33 4.09
C MET A 98 -12.96 -7.33 4.33
N VAL A 99 -12.83 -6.09 3.84
CA VAL A 99 -13.89 -5.07 3.92
C VAL A 99 -15.14 -5.53 3.19
N ALA A 100 -15.00 -6.03 1.96
CA ALA A 100 -16.11 -6.53 1.15
C ALA A 100 -16.86 -7.68 1.84
N VAL A 101 -16.12 -8.69 2.32
CA VAL A 101 -16.68 -9.89 2.95
C VAL A 101 -17.36 -9.54 4.28
N THR A 102 -16.69 -8.79 5.15
CA THR A 102 -17.18 -8.48 6.51
C THR A 102 -18.38 -7.55 6.48
N TYR A 103 -18.36 -6.52 5.63
CA TYR A 103 -19.32 -5.41 5.73
C TYR A 103 -20.38 -5.36 4.65
N PHE A 104 -20.16 -6.00 3.50
CA PHE A 104 -21.08 -5.98 2.36
C PHE A 104 -21.67 -7.37 2.07
N ALA A 105 -20.87 -8.43 2.16
CA ALA A 105 -21.37 -9.81 2.03
C ALA A 105 -22.01 -10.32 3.33
N GLY A 106 -21.70 -9.71 4.48
CA GLY A 106 -22.26 -10.06 5.78
C GLY A 106 -21.76 -11.40 6.34
N LEU A 107 -20.55 -11.82 5.96
CA LEU A 107 -19.94 -13.09 6.36
C LEU A 107 -19.14 -13.00 7.66
#